data_AF-A0A957WUJ8-F1
#
_entry.id   AF-A0A957WUJ8-F1
#
_cell.length_a   1.000
_cell.length_b   1.000
_cell.length_c   1.000
_cell.angle_alpha   90.00
_cell.angle_beta   90.00
_cell.angle_gamma   90.00
#
_symmetry.space_group_name_H-M   'P 1'
#
loop_
_entity.id
_entity.type
_entity.pdbx_description
1 polymer ?
#
loop_
_entity_poly.entity_id
_entity_poly.type
_entity_poly.pdbx_seq_one_letter_code
_entity_poly.pdbx_strand_id
1 'polypeptide(L)'
;KNVVRITGFMMALMIGLYALTGLNYFLILITIDYFIRAFTTVSYSPFSWLAHQLSHIFNWPDKQIDKAPKIFASRVGFLFAVTATGLFYLFPFASLTVALILMGFATLESVFDICVGCLVYSYVVFPFFGKP
;
A
#
# COMPACT_ATOMS: atom_id res chain seq x y z
N LYS A 1 10.89 7.61 -6.50
CA LYS A 1 9.54 7.77 -7.14
C LYS A 1 9.11 6.55 -7.94
N ASN A 2 9.89 6.09 -8.91
CA ASN A 2 9.46 5.00 -9.79
C ASN A 2 9.27 3.64 -9.07
N VAL A 3 10.08 3.35 -8.06
CA VAL A 3 9.90 2.20 -7.14
C VAL A 3 8.51 2.22 -6.49
N VAL A 4 8.03 3.39 -6.07
CA VAL A 4 6.73 3.56 -5.43
C VAL A 4 5.59 3.27 -6.41
N ARG A 5 5.71 3.76 -7.64
CA ARG A 5 4.72 3.53 -8.70
C ARG A 5 4.59 2.05 -9.06
N ILE A 6 5.73 1.35 -9.19
CA ILE A 6 5.76 -0.10 -9.44
C ILE A 6 5.11 -0.86 -8.29
N THR A 7 5.42 -0.50 -7.03
CA THR A 7 4.80 -1.16 -5.87
C THR A 7 3.30 -0.91 -5.76
N GLY A 8 2.82 0.30 -6.11
CA GLY A 8 1.40 0.62 -6.14
C GLY A 8 0.67 -0.12 -7.26
N PHE A 9 1.27 -0.20 -8.45
CA PHE A 9 0.70 -0.92 -9.59
C PHE A 9 0.51 -2.41 -9.28
N MET A 10 1.51 -3.05 -8.68
CA MET A 10 1.40 -4.48 -8.41
C MET A 10 0.45 -4.80 -7.26
N MET A 11 0.31 -3.89 -6.29
CA MET A 11 -0.75 -3.97 -5.28
C MET A 11 -2.13 -3.85 -5.91
N ALA A 12 -2.34 -2.87 -6.79
CA ALA A 12 -3.60 -2.73 -7.51
C ALA A 12 -3.91 -3.98 -8.35
N LEU A 13 -2.91 -4.58 -8.99
CA LEU A 13 -3.06 -5.80 -9.76
C LEU A 13 -3.45 -7.00 -8.88
N MET A 14 -2.80 -7.18 -7.71
CA MET A 14 -3.16 -8.22 -6.76
C MET A 14 -4.59 -8.08 -6.23
N ILE A 15 -5.01 -6.85 -5.93
CA ILE A 15 -6.39 -6.58 -5.48
C ILE A 15 -7.40 -6.81 -6.62
N GLY A 16 -7.04 -6.46 -7.86
CA GLY A 16 -7.86 -6.77 -9.04
C GLY A 16 -8.02 -8.27 -9.27
N LEU A 17 -6.95 -9.05 -9.08
CA LEU A 17 -7.01 -10.52 -9.15
C LEU A 17 -7.90 -11.10 -8.05
N TYR A 18 -7.85 -10.55 -6.82
CA TYR A 18 -8.79 -10.91 -5.77
C TYR A 18 -10.25 -10.64 -6.18
N ALA A 19 -10.53 -9.46 -6.77
CA ALA A 19 -11.88 -9.10 -7.20
C ALA A 19 -12.44 -10.04 -8.29
N LEU A 20 -11.57 -10.54 -9.18
CA LEU A 20 -11.97 -11.46 -10.26
C LEU A 20 -12.09 -12.91 -9.80
N THR A 21 -11.20 -13.37 -8.92
CA THR A 21 -11.14 -14.78 -8.51
C THR A 21 -11.95 -15.10 -7.25
N GLY A 22 -12.22 -14.09 -6.41
CA GLY A 22 -12.88 -14.27 -5.10
C GLY A 22 -12.06 -15.10 -4.11
N LEU A 23 -10.79 -15.40 -4.40
CA LEU A 23 -9.95 -16.25 -3.59
C LEU A 23 -9.38 -15.47 -2.40
N ASN A 24 -9.73 -15.90 -1.18
CA ASN A 24 -9.24 -15.29 0.07
C ASN A 24 -7.70 -15.31 0.19
N TYR A 25 -7.04 -16.23 -0.52
CA TYR A 25 -5.58 -16.37 -0.50
C TYR A 25 -4.84 -15.09 -0.91
N PHE A 26 -5.36 -14.38 -1.92
CA PHE A 26 -4.77 -13.09 -2.35
C PHE A 26 -4.91 -12.03 -1.28
N LEU A 27 -6.04 -12.00 -0.59
CA LEU A 27 -6.34 -10.98 0.40
C LEU A 27 -5.51 -11.18 1.69
N ILE A 28 -5.26 -12.44 2.08
CA ILE A 28 -4.32 -12.78 3.14
C ILE A 28 -2.89 -12.34 2.76
N LEU A 29 -2.45 -12.61 1.52
CA LEU A 29 -1.13 -12.22 1.05
C LEU A 29 -0.94 -10.70 1.04
N ILE A 30 -1.94 -9.96 0.57
CA ILE A 30 -1.97 -8.48 0.61
C ILE A 30 -1.87 -7.99 2.06
N THR A 31 -2.65 -8.58 2.96
CA THR A 31 -2.65 -8.21 4.38
C THR A 31 -1.27 -8.42 5.02
N ILE A 32 -0.60 -9.54 4.71
CA ILE A 32 0.76 -9.82 5.19
C ILE A 32 1.77 -8.81 4.63
N ASP A 33 1.72 -8.47 3.34
CA ASP A 33 2.66 -7.48 2.78
C ASP A 33 2.43 -6.08 3.38
N TYR A 34 1.17 -5.66 3.57
CA TYR A 34 0.86 -4.42 4.29
C TYR A 34 1.30 -4.46 5.76
N PHE A 35 1.17 -5.60 6.45
CA PHE A 35 1.66 -5.77 7.81
C PHE A 35 3.17 -5.59 7.89
N ILE A 36 3.91 -6.26 7.00
CA ILE A 36 5.36 -6.15 6.92
C ILE A 36 5.76 -4.70 6.65
N ARG A 37 5.10 -4.00 5.72
CA ARG A 37 5.38 -2.57 5.44
C ARG A 37 4.99 -1.63 6.59
N ALA A 38 3.99 -1.98 7.38
CA ALA A 38 3.48 -1.17 8.49
C ALA A 38 4.35 -1.24 9.76
N PHE A 39 4.92 -2.42 10.03
CA PHE A 39 5.68 -2.70 11.25
C PHE A 39 7.19 -2.80 11.03
N THR A 40 7.65 -3.19 9.83
CA THR A 40 9.07 -3.33 9.52
C THR A 40 9.58 -2.10 8.75
N THR A 41 10.56 -1.39 9.32
CA THR A 41 11.27 -0.25 8.70
C THR A 41 12.29 -0.66 7.65
N VAL A 42 12.47 -1.96 7.43
CA VAL A 42 13.54 -2.50 6.60
C VAL A 42 13.04 -2.72 5.18
N SER A 43 13.86 -2.23 4.26
CA SER A 43 13.82 -2.29 2.80
C SER A 43 13.83 -3.72 2.20
N TYR A 44 13.09 -4.67 2.79
CA TYR A 44 12.99 -6.07 2.36
C TYR A 44 11.53 -6.59 2.41
N SER A 45 10.54 -5.79 2.03
CA SER A 45 9.37 -6.45 1.42
C SER A 45 9.90 -7.10 0.11
N PRO A 46 9.57 -8.36 -0.19
CA PRO A 46 10.00 -9.00 -1.44
C PRO A 46 9.66 -8.12 -2.66
N PHE A 47 8.58 -7.34 -2.55
CA PHE A 47 8.15 -6.35 -3.51
C PHE A 47 9.00 -5.09 -3.57
N SER A 48 9.35 -4.53 -2.42
CA SER A 48 10.24 -3.36 -2.37
C SER A 48 11.63 -3.71 -2.84
N TRP A 49 12.11 -4.92 -2.51
CA TRP A 49 13.37 -5.45 -3.00
C TRP A 49 13.33 -5.68 -4.51
N LEU A 50 12.27 -6.31 -5.04
CA LEU A 50 12.11 -6.49 -6.48
C LEU A 50 12.02 -5.16 -7.23
N ALA A 51 11.28 -4.19 -6.70
CA ALA A 51 11.19 -2.85 -7.29
C ALA A 51 12.53 -2.09 -7.22
N HIS A 52 13.32 -2.29 -6.16
CA HIS A 52 14.67 -1.72 -6.03
C HIS A 52 15.68 -2.42 -6.96
N GLN A 53 15.53 -3.72 -7.17
CA GLN A 53 16.30 -4.49 -8.14
C GLN A 53 16.00 -4.01 -9.57
N LEU A 54 14.72 -3.82 -9.90
CA LEU A 54 14.29 -3.30 -11.20
C LEU A 54 14.75 -1.85 -11.42
N SER A 55 14.68 -0.98 -10.40
CA SER A 55 15.18 0.40 -10.53
C SER A 55 16.70 0.46 -10.67
N HIS A 56 17.42 -0.49 -10.04
CA HIS A 56 18.87 -0.61 -10.18
C HIS A 56 19.26 -1.09 -11.59
N ILE A 57 18.51 -2.04 -12.17
CA ILE A 57 18.70 -2.50 -13.55
C ILE A 57 18.45 -1.37 -14.55
N PHE A 58 17.46 -0.51 -14.28
CA PHE A 58 17.13 0.63 -15.16
C PHE A 58 17.98 1.90 -14.89
N ASN A 59 18.90 1.88 -13.93
CA ASN A 59 19.78 3.02 -13.58
C ASN A 59 19.02 4.35 -13.37
N TRP A 60 17.85 4.28 -12.73
CA TRP A 60 17.01 5.45 -12.49
C TRP A 60 17.43 6.17 -11.20
N PRO A 61 17.47 7.52 -11.17
CA PRO A 61 17.89 8.25 -9.99
C PRO A 61 16.94 7.97 -8.83
N ASP A 62 17.47 7.34 -7.78
CA ASP A 62 16.74 7.01 -6.57
C ASP A 62 16.55 8.29 -5.74
N LYS A 63 15.49 9.03 -6.06
CA LYS A 63 15.05 10.14 -5.20
C LYS A 63 14.41 9.55 -3.95
N GLN A 64 15.15 9.58 -2.84
CA GLN A 64 14.66 9.19 -1.53
C GLN A 64 13.46 10.05 -1.14
N ILE A 65 12.38 9.39 -0.73
CA ILE A 65 11.15 10.01 -0.25
C ILE A 65 11.09 9.79 1.26
N ASP A 66 10.56 10.76 2.01
CA ASP A 66 10.39 10.64 3.46
C ASP A 66 9.67 9.35 3.83
N LYS A 67 10.31 8.57 4.71
CA LYS A 67 9.86 7.23 5.10
C LYS A 67 8.66 7.27 6.05
N ALA A 68 8.60 8.29 6.92
CA ALA A 68 7.57 8.45 7.95
C ALA A 68 6.12 8.47 7.38
N PRO A 69 5.77 9.33 6.41
CA PRO A 69 4.41 9.35 5.85
C PRO A 69 4.03 8.04 5.15
N LYS A 70 5.01 7.31 4.59
CA LYS A 70 4.76 6.04 3.90
C LYS A 70 4.50 4.87 4.84
N ILE A 71 5.14 4.86 6.02
CA ILE A 71 4.84 3.89 7.08
C ILE A 71 3.41 4.12 7.59
N PHE A 72 3.00 5.38 7.76
CA PHE A 72 1.62 5.71 8.12
C PHE A 72 0.62 5.22 7.07
N ALA A 73 0.86 5.50 5.78
CA ALA A 73 0.02 5.01 4.69
C ALA A 73 -0.10 3.46 4.70
N SER A 74 1.00 2.76 4.98
CA SER A 74 1.02 1.30 5.05
C SER A 74 0.23 0.75 6.25
N ARG A 75 0.26 1.44 7.40
CA ARG A 75 -0.55 1.09 8.59
C ARG A 75 -2.05 1.25 8.34
N VAL A 76 -2.43 2.35 7.69
CA VAL A 76 -3.83 2.58 7.30
C VAL A 76 -4.26 1.50 6.29
N GLY A 77 -3.44 1.21 5.29
CA GLY A 77 -3.70 0.14 4.33
C GLY A 77 -3.83 -1.25 4.97
N PHE A 78 -2.98 -1.55 5.97
CA PHE A 78 -3.07 -2.77 6.77
C PHE A 78 -4.41 -2.87 7.52
N LEU A 79 -4.86 -1.79 8.14
CA LEU A 79 -6.14 -1.77 8.83
C LEU A 79 -7.28 -2.10 7.85
N PHE A 80 -7.30 -1.48 6.67
CA PHE A 80 -8.29 -1.80 5.64
C PHE A 80 -8.19 -3.26 5.17
N ALA A 81 -6.98 -3.79 4.96
CA ALA A 81 -6.78 -5.17 4.52
C ALA A 81 -7.25 -6.20 5.58
N VAL A 82 -6.96 -5.97 6.86
CA VAL A 82 -7.47 -6.79 7.97
C VAL A 82 -8.98 -6.72 8.05
N THR A 83 -9.57 -5.52 7.94
CA THR A 83 -11.03 -5.38 7.95
C THR A 83 -11.66 -6.10 6.77
N ALA A 84 -11.08 -6.03 5.56
CA ALA A 84 -11.56 -6.79 4.41
C ALA A 84 -11.47 -8.30 4.66
N THR A 85 -10.37 -8.78 5.24
CA THR A 85 -10.20 -10.21 5.58
C THR A 85 -11.24 -10.68 6.59
N GLY A 86 -11.51 -9.87 7.62
CA GLY A 86 -12.53 -10.18 8.62
C GLY A 86 -13.95 -10.14 8.04
N LEU A 87 -14.24 -9.15 7.20
CA LEU A 87 -15.54 -9.01 6.54
C LEU A 87 -15.79 -10.11 5.52
N PHE A 88 -14.76 -10.71 4.93
CA PHE A 88 -14.92 -11.80 3.96
C PHE A 88 -15.74 -12.97 4.50
N TYR A 89 -15.59 -13.31 5.79
CA TYR A 89 -16.31 -14.43 6.42
C TYR A 89 -17.77 -14.11 6.77
N LEU A 90 -18.13 -12.84 6.96
CA LEU A 90 -19.51 -12.44 7.30
C LEU A 90 -20.28 -11.91 6.08
N PHE A 91 -19.65 -11.03 5.30
CA PHE A 91 -20.26 -10.27 4.21
C PHE A 91 -19.29 -10.11 3.03
N PRO A 92 -19.28 -11.04 2.06
CA PRO A 92 -18.32 -11.04 0.95
C PRO A 92 -18.43 -9.78 0.07
N PHE A 93 -19.63 -9.24 -0.12
CA PHE A 93 -19.84 -7.99 -0.86
C PHE A 93 -19.18 -6.79 -0.18
N ALA A 94 -19.27 -6.71 1.16
CA ALA A 94 -18.66 -5.61 1.90
C ALA A 94 -17.12 -5.70 1.89
N SER A 95 -16.57 -6.91 1.96
CA SER A 95 -15.13 -7.16 1.75
C SER A 95 -14.66 -6.66 0.39
N LEU A 96 -15.42 -6.98 -0.68
CA LEU A 96 -15.08 -6.54 -2.04
C LEU A 96 -15.07 -5.01 -2.16
N THR A 97 -16.05 -4.31 -1.57
CA THR A 97 -16.08 -2.85 -1.59
C THR A 97 -14.85 -2.24 -0.92
N VAL A 98 -14.44 -2.75 0.25
CA VAL A 98 -13.25 -2.27 0.95
C VAL A 98 -11.98 -2.53 0.14
N ALA A 99 -11.87 -3.72 -0.47
CA ALA A 99 -10.75 -4.05 -1.34
C ALA A 99 -10.68 -3.11 -2.56
N LEU A 100 -11.80 -2.81 -3.21
CA LEU A 100 -11.84 -1.89 -4.35
C LEU A 100 -11.46 -0.45 -3.97
N ILE A 101 -11.82 0.01 -2.78
CA ILE A 101 -11.38 1.32 -2.26
C ILE A 101 -9.85 1.33 -2.09
N LEU A 102 -9.28 0.28 -1.50
CA LEU A 102 -7.84 0.07 -1.38
C LEU A 102 -7.15 0.08 -2.76
N MET A 103 -7.75 -0.60 -3.75
CA MET A 103 -7.28 -0.59 -5.13
C MET A 103 -7.26 0.82 -5.71
N GLY A 104 -8.31 1.61 -5.48
CA GLY A 104 -8.39 3.00 -5.93
C GLY A 104 -7.29 3.87 -5.36
N PHE A 105 -6.93 3.70 -4.08
CA PHE A 105 -5.80 4.43 -3.49
C PHE A 105 -4.44 3.97 -4.07
N ALA A 106 -4.27 2.67 -4.30
CA ALA A 106 -3.05 2.12 -4.90
C ALA A 106 -2.87 2.54 -6.38
N THR A 107 -3.96 2.65 -7.14
CA THR A 107 -3.92 3.15 -8.52
C THR A 107 -3.61 4.65 -8.57
N LEU A 108 -4.19 5.45 -7.67
CA LEU A 108 -3.83 6.87 -7.54
C LEU A 108 -2.33 7.07 -7.27
N GLU A 109 -1.76 6.27 -6.36
CA GLU A 109 -0.34 6.34 -6.03
C GLU A 109 0.55 5.94 -7.21
N SER A 110 0.11 4.97 -8.02
CA SER A 110 0.89 4.50 -9.19
C SER A 110 0.79 5.40 -10.43
N VAL A 111 -0.40 5.98 -10.69
CA VAL A 111 -0.66 6.82 -11.87
C VAL A 111 -0.30 8.28 -11.61
N PHE A 112 -0.74 8.84 -10.49
CA PHE A 112 -0.62 10.27 -10.20
C PHE A 112 0.52 10.62 -9.22
N ASP A 113 1.23 9.64 -8.66
CA ASP A 113 2.25 9.85 -7.61
C ASP A 113 1.65 10.49 -6.34
N ILE A 114 0.32 10.42 -6.17
CA ILE A 114 -0.42 10.96 -5.04
C ILE A 114 -0.77 9.83 -4.08
N CYS A 115 -0.05 9.75 -2.96
CA CYS A 115 -0.40 8.87 -1.85
C CYS A 115 -1.32 9.62 -0.88
N VAL A 116 -2.60 9.23 -0.84
CA VAL A 116 -3.61 9.84 0.04
C VAL A 116 -3.19 9.75 1.51
N GLY A 117 -2.62 8.63 1.93
CA GLY A 117 -2.09 8.46 3.30
C GLY A 117 -0.97 9.43 3.63
N CYS A 118 -0.06 9.70 2.68
CA CYS A 118 0.99 10.70 2.86
C CYS A 118 0.42 12.12 2.94
N LEU A 119 -0.61 12.45 2.15
CA LEU A 119 -1.27 13.75 2.18
C LEU A 119 -1.95 14.00 3.53
N VAL A 120 -2.69 13.00 4.03
CA VAL A 120 -3.31 13.04 5.36
C VAL A 120 -2.26 13.18 6.47
N TYR A 121 -1.15 12.45 6.38
CA TYR A 121 -0.06 12.59 7.35
C TYR A 121 0.52 14.01 7.36
N SER A 122 0.79 14.57 6.17
CA SER A 122 1.35 15.91 6.03
C SER A 122 0.41 17.02 6.52
N TYR A 123 -0.90 16.91 6.22
CA TYR A 123 -1.88 17.93 6.59
C TYR A 123 -2.44 17.80 8.01
N VAL A 124 -2.50 16.59 8.56
CA VAL A 124 -3.18 16.34 9.85
C VAL A 124 -2.18 15.97 10.93
N VAL A 125 -1.26 15.04 10.66
CA VAL A 125 -0.36 14.49 11.69
C VAL A 125 0.85 15.41 11.92
N PHE A 126 1.50 15.86 10.84
CA PHE A 126 2.67 16.73 10.92
C PHE A 126 2.44 18.04 11.70
N PRO A 127 1.36 18.82 11.50
CA PRO A 127 1.13 20.05 12.26
C PRO A 127 0.82 19.81 13.75
N PHE A 128 0.40 18.60 14.14
CA PHE A 128 0.21 18.26 15.55
C PHE A 128 1.52 18.05 16.31
N PHE A 129 2.60 17.65 15.62
CA PHE A 129 3.94 17.57 16.20
C PHE A 129 4.70 18.91 16.20
N GLY A 130 4.15 19.94 15.55
CA GLY A 130 4.77 21.25 15.37
C GLY A 130 4.22 22.38 16.25
N LYS A 131 3.55 22.08 17.37
CA LYS A 131 3.26 23.11 18.38
C LYS A 131 4.40 23.15 19.40
N PRO A 132 5.02 24.33 19.64
CA PRO A 132 6.04 24.52 20.66
C PRO A 132 5.49 24.28 22.07
#